data_AF-A0A086MKF6-F1
#
_entry.id   AF-A0A086MKF6-F1
#
_cell.length_a   1.000
_cell.length_b   1.000
_cell.length_c   1.000
_cell.angle_alpha   90.00
_cell.angle_beta   90.00
_cell.angle_gamma   90.00
#
_symmetry.space_group_name_H-M   'P 1'
#
loop_
_entity.id
_entity.type
_entity.pdbx_description
1 polymer ?
#
loop_
_entity_poly.entity_id
_entity_poly.type
_entity_poly.pdbx_seq_one_letter_code
_entity_poly.pdbx_strand_id
1 'polypeptide(L)' 'MADLSRSLRVKRLRNLRRERGDSEMNVWISKPAGDAIDEAVERGHCKSRQEAIACALEAAFVRKELKTVT' A
#
# COMPACT_ATOMS: atom_id res chain seq x y z
N MET A 1 20.59 -14.82 15.97
CA MET A 1 21.18 -14.75 14.61
C MET A 1 20.14 -14.64 13.48
N ALA A 2 18.94 -15.23 13.58
CA ALA A 2 17.90 -15.12 12.54
C ALA A 2 17.30 -13.71 12.36
N ASP A 3 17.22 -12.92 13.44
CA ASP A 3 16.65 -11.56 13.39
C ASP A 3 17.47 -10.55 12.58
N LEU A 4 18.80 -10.68 12.59
CA LEU A 4 19.67 -9.80 11.78
C LEU A 4 19.44 -10.01 10.28
N SER A 5 19.24 -11.26 9.84
CA SER A 5 18.95 -11.54 8.43
C SER A 5 17.58 -11.02 8.00
N ARG A 6 16.59 -11.01 8.90
CA ARG A 6 15.25 -10.48 8.63
C ARG A 6 15.25 -8.96 8.54
N SER A 7 15.93 -8.29 9.47
CA SER A 7 16.03 -6.82 9.48
C SER A 7 16.81 -6.28 8.26
N LEU A 8 17.88 -6.95 7.85
CA LEU A 8 18.64 -6.60 6.65
C LEU A 8 17.83 -6.79 5.37
N ARG A 9 16.99 -7.84 5.30
CA ARG A 9 16.12 -8.09 4.15
C ARG A 9 15.04 -7.02 4.02
N VAL A 10 14.42 -6.61 5.13
CA VAL A 10 13.45 -5.49 5.18
C VAL A 10 14.12 -4.17 4.79
N LYS A 11 15.35 -3.92 5.26
CA LYS A 11 16.12 -2.71 4.93
C LYS A 11 16.46 -2.64 3.43
N ARG A 12 16.84 -3.76 2.81
CA ARG A 12 17.06 -3.84 1.35
C ARG A 12 15.77 -3.57 0.56
N LEU A 13 14.65 -4.14 0.98
CA LEU A 13 13.35 -3.92 0.32
C LEU A 13 12.93 -2.44 0.40
N ARG A 14 13.15 -1.80 1.54
CA ARG A 14 12.91 -0.35 1.72
C ARG A 14 13.81 0.50 0.83
N ASN A 15 15.10 0.17 0.72
CA ASN A 15 16.02 0.90 -0.14
C ASN A 15 15.66 0.77 -1.62
N LEU A 16 15.30 -0.44 -2.08
CA LEU A 16 14.84 -0.68 -3.46
C LEU A 16 13.56 0.11 -3.81
N ARG A 17 12.66 0.29 -2.85
CA ARG A 17 11.45 1.11 -3.03
C ARG A 17 11.78 2.61 -3.14
N ARG A 18 12.71 3.10 -2.31
CA ARG A 18 13.19 4.50 -2.43
C ARG A 18 13.89 4.77 -3.76
N GLU A 19 14.68 3.82 -4.26
CA GLU A 19 15.35 3.93 -5.56
C GLU A 19 14.35 3.99 -6.73
N ARG A 20 13.14 3.43 -6.57
CA ARG A 20 12.04 3.57 -7.54
C ARG A 20 11.24 4.87 -7.42
N GLY A 21 11.53 5.69 -6.42
CA GLY A 21 10.76 6.90 -6.12
C GLY A 21 9.52 6.66 -5.26
N ASP A 22 9.30 5.43 -4.77
CA ASP A 22 8.19 5.11 -3.87
C ASP A 22 8.47 5.68 -2.48
N SER A 23 7.51 6.43 -1.91
CA SER A 23 7.58 6.96 -0.56
C SER A 23 6.70 6.15 0.40
N GLU A 24 7.23 5.76 1.56
CA GLU A 24 6.46 5.10 2.62
C GLU A 24 5.67 6.17 3.39
N MET A 25 4.34 6.10 3.36
CA MET A 25 3.45 7.02 4.07
C MET A 25 2.60 6.26 5.08
N ASN A 26 2.57 6.75 6.32
CA ASN A 26 1.69 6.23 7.37
C ASN A 26 0.47 7.15 7.48
N VAL A 27 -0.73 6.59 7.30
CA VAL A 27 -1.99 7.33 7.39
C VAL A 27 -2.95 6.63 8.35
N TRP A 28 -3.73 7.44 9.06
CA TRP A 28 -4.89 6.96 9.79
C TRP A 28 -6.07 6.82 8.82
N ILE A 29 -6.74 5.68 8.84
CA ILE A 29 -7.92 5.41 8.02
C ILE A 29 -9.11 5.08 8.91
N SER A 30 -10.32 5.30 8.40
CA SER A 30 -11.53 4.87 9.08
C SER A 30 -11.61 3.35 9.14
N LYS A 31 -12.27 2.81 10.18
CA LYS A 31 -12.47 1.36 10.34
C LYS A 31 -13.14 0.72 9.11
N PRO A 32 -14.22 1.28 8.53
CA PRO A 32 -14.85 0.70 7.33
C PRO A 32 -13.91 0.63 6.12
N ALA A 33 -13.03 1.62 5.94
CA ALA A 33 -12.04 1.59 4.87
C ALA A 33 -10.99 0.50 5.12
N GLY A 34 -10.57 0.31 6.38
CA GLY A 34 -9.70 -0.79 6.77
C GLY A 34 -10.32 -2.15 6.49
N ASP A 35 -11.56 -2.35 6.91
CA ASP A 35 -12.31 -3.60 6.73
C ASP A 35 -12.49 -3.93 5.23
N ALA A 36 -12.81 -2.94 4.39
CA ALA A 36 -12.94 -3.13 2.94
C ALA A 36 -11.61 -3.50 2.26
N ILE A 37 -10.49 -2.96 2.74
CA ILE A 37 -9.14 -3.34 2.25
C ILE A 37 -8.83 -4.79 2.64
N ASP A 38 -9.13 -5.18 3.87
CA ASP A 38 -8.91 -6.54 4.34
C ASP A 38 -9.76 -7.55 3.57
N GLU A 39 -11.03 -7.25 3.36
CA GLU A 39 -11.94 -8.06 2.55
C GLU A 39 -11.44 -8.23 1.10
N ALA A 40 -10.90 -7.18 0.48
CA ALA A 40 -10.33 -7.28 -0.87
C ALA A 40 -9.11 -8.22 -0.92
N VAL A 41 -8.31 -8.26 0.15
CA VAL A 41 -7.16 -9.18 0.26
C VAL A 41 -7.64 -10.60 0.52
N GLU A 42 -8.58 -10.79 1.44
CA GLU A 42 -9.13 -12.11 1.78
C GLU A 42 -9.83 -12.77 0.59
N ARG A 43 -10.55 -11.98 -0.22
CA ARG A 43 -11.18 -12.45 -1.47
C ARG A 43 -10.19 -12.71 -2.60
N GLY A 44 -8.91 -12.43 -2.39
CA GLY A 44 -7.85 -12.63 -3.38
C GLY A 44 -7.83 -11.61 -4.52
N HIS A 45 -8.55 -10.49 -4.39
CA HIS A 45 -8.53 -9.42 -5.40
C HIS A 45 -7.19 -8.68 -5.38
N CYS A 46 -6.51 -8.65 -4.24
CA CYS A 46 -5.20 -8.04 -4.05
C CYS A 46 -4.31 -8.97 -3.23
N LYS A 47 -3.01 -9.04 -3.53
CA LYS A 47 -2.07 -9.93 -2.83
C LYS A 47 -1.65 -9.39 -1.47
N SER A 48 -1.87 -8.11 -1.22
CA SER A 48 -1.56 -7.45 0.04
C SER A 48 -2.36 -6.16 0.21
N ARG A 49 -2.48 -5.70 1.46
CA ARG A 49 -3.07 -4.38 1.77
C ARG A 49 -2.36 -3.25 1.03
N GLN A 50 -1.03 -3.34 0.87
CA GLN A 50 -0.25 -2.33 0.15
C GLN A 50 -0.67 -2.24 -1.32
N GLU A 51 -0.86 -3.38 -1.98
CA GLU A 51 -1.33 -3.44 -3.37
C GLU A 51 -2.75 -2.91 -3.50
N ALA A 52 -3.65 -3.29 -2.58
CA ALA A 52 -5.03 -2.79 -2.55
C ALA A 52 -5.08 -1.25 -2.43
N ILE A 53 -4.29 -0.69 -1.51
CA ILE A 53 -4.20 0.76 -1.30
C ILE A 53 -3.60 1.44 -2.53
N ALA A 54 -2.51 0.91 -3.08
CA ALA A 54 -1.87 1.47 -4.26
C ALA A 54 -2.82 1.50 -5.46
N CYS A 55 -3.49 0.38 -5.75
CA CYS A 55 -4.47 0.30 -6.84
C CYS A 55 -5.63 1.28 -6.64
N ALA A 56 -6.15 1.42 -5.41
CA ALA A 56 -7.22 2.36 -5.11
C ALA A 56 -6.78 3.83 -5.31
N LEU A 57 -5.58 4.18 -4.83
CA LEU A 57 -5.01 5.52 -4.99
C LEU A 57 -4.70 5.84 -6.45
N GLU A 58 -4.15 4.89 -7.20
CA GLU A 58 -3.90 5.06 -8.64
C GLU A 58 -5.21 5.25 -9.41
N ALA A 59 -6.24 4.46 -9.10
CA ALA A 59 -7.55 4.62 -9.72
C ALA A 59 -8.17 6.00 -9.43
N ALA A 60 -8.08 6.46 -8.18
CA ALA A 60 -8.67 7.73 -7.76
C ALA A 60 -7.89 8.96 -8.25
N PHE A 61 -6.56 8.95 -8.16
CA PHE A 61 -5.72 10.14 -8.36
C PHE A 61 -4.92 10.14 -9.67
N VAL A 62 -4.55 8.97 -10.19
CA VAL A 62 -3.71 8.86 -11.40
C VAL A 62 -4.56 8.66 -12.65
N ARG A 63 -5.59 7.81 -12.59
CA ARG A 63 -6.46 7.53 -13.74
C ARG A 63 -7.45 8.65 -14.08
N LYS A 64 -7.40 9.80 -13.40
CA LYS A 64 -8.22 11.00 -13.67
C LYS A 64 -9.70 10.67 -13.94
N GLU A 65 -10.32 9.82 -13.13
CA GLU A 65 -11.77 9.98 -12.97
C GLU A 65 -11.98 11.24 -12.13
N LEU A 66 -12.26 12.34 -12.85
CA LEU A 66 -12.62 13.64 -12.33
C LEU A 66 -13.70 13.50 -11.24
N LYS A 67 -13.30 13.45 -9.98
CA LYS A 67 -14.17 13.86 -8.88
C LYS A 67 -13.66 15.19 -8.38
N THR A 68 -14.19 16.25 -8.99
CA THR A 68 -14.29 17.56 -8.36
C THR A 68 -14.93 17.38 -7.00
N VAL A 69 -14.13 17.50 -5.94
CA VAL A 69 -14.63 17.71 -4.59
C VAL A 69 -14.77 19.22 -4.44
N THR A 70 -15.99 19.71 -4.68
CA THR A 70 -16.51 20.95 -4.09
C THR A 70 -17.08 20.65 -2.73
#